data_AF-A0A4W5Q3Y0-F1
#
_entry.id   AF-A0A4W5Q3Y0-F1
#
_cell.length_a   1.000
_cell.length_b   1.000
_cell.length_c   1.000
_cell.angle_alpha   90.00
_cell.angle_beta   90.00
_cell.angle_gamma   90.00
#
_symmetry.space_group_name_H-M   'P 1'
#
loop_
_entity.id
_entity.type
_entity.pdbx_description
1 polymer ?
#
loop_
_entity_poly.entity_id
_entity_poly.type
_entity_poly.pdbx_seq_one_letter_code
_entity_poly.pdbx_strand_id
1 'polypeptide(L)'
;MVMGIQAVSGREAHVSNSERVSVFLELAEALRLHGEPHESTQVLQDAIVAFAGTPEEICVTIAIVDLALAKDDLDTALSVLRGITPDQTHYTVAREKMALIYLQRHKDKKLYIACYREIRDKLPGPQSSILLGDAYINIQEPERAIGVYQEAMRETVRDASLSRKMGQAYVKTHQYNQAVSHYESAVKLGGHDSLVVNLVELLLKLHRYGKAQRTLMTALHCDDGTLTVSSLMSNVQYFLLLARAHYADQGSVQDTLEKAHSVQVSVLKRCQTERPELLEQERNVLCSICCQLARHYRSRTDVDRTKYYYNQAIVAIRRTDNKISLELAQFYLENGKTDEAMMQVEEVLGKDALHPDATMVYGDIKLKEEKFDESVEIYLGLMDRCPDNYVVLAKCIQVLRRSAKLDVALVLFQACERHNHGATTEPGYNYCKGLYYWHVYRVSEALFHLNKARRDNEWGDQAMELMIRICLNPDNEVIGGEVFETPQEEWRYGRATVRPSESEEIMMYSAFRIC
;
A
#
# COMPACT_ATOMS: atom_id res chain seq x y z
N MET A 1 -5.03 13.81 -81.44
CA MET A 1 -4.06 13.48 -80.37
C MET A 1 -4.68 12.44 -79.47
N VAL A 2 -4.32 11.17 -79.68
CA VAL A 2 -4.63 10.07 -78.75
C VAL A 2 -3.46 10.03 -77.78
N MET A 3 -3.68 10.43 -76.53
CA MET A 3 -2.70 10.28 -75.44
C MET A 3 -3.11 9.05 -74.64
N GLY A 4 -2.51 7.91 -74.99
CA GLY A 4 -2.63 6.67 -74.22
C GLY A 4 -1.99 6.84 -72.86
N ILE A 5 -2.77 6.57 -71.81
CA ILE A 5 -2.26 6.43 -70.45
C ILE A 5 -1.55 5.08 -70.41
N GLN A 6 -0.22 5.10 -70.47
CA GLN A 6 0.61 3.94 -70.18
C GLN A 6 0.38 3.54 -68.72
N ALA A 7 -0.07 2.31 -68.51
CA ALA A 7 -0.04 1.66 -67.22
C ALA A 7 1.42 1.62 -66.75
N VAL A 8 1.76 2.48 -65.80
CA VAL A 8 3.02 2.39 -65.07
C VAL A 8 2.94 1.08 -64.30
N SER A 9 3.75 0.09 -64.71
CA SER A 9 3.99 -1.11 -63.93
C SER A 9 4.50 -0.69 -62.56
N GLY A 10 3.60 -0.68 -61.57
CA GLY A 10 3.96 -0.45 -60.19
C GLY A 10 4.99 -1.50 -59.79
N ARG A 11 6.13 -1.03 -59.27
CA ARG A 11 7.09 -1.90 -58.59
C ARG A 11 6.32 -2.67 -57.53
N GLU A 12 6.22 -3.99 -57.69
CA GLU A 12 5.70 -4.88 -56.65
C GLU A 12 6.53 -4.62 -55.39
N ALA A 13 5.95 -3.92 -54.42
CA ALA A 13 6.52 -3.87 -53.09
C ALA A 13 6.45 -5.31 -52.57
N HIS A 14 7.56 -6.01 -52.56
CA HIS A 14 7.66 -7.34 -51.95
C HIS A 14 7.40 -7.19 -50.45
N VAL A 15 6.13 -7.23 -50.07
CA VAL A 15 5.69 -7.32 -48.67
C VAL A 15 6.26 -8.62 -48.12
N SER A 16 6.95 -8.54 -46.99
CA SER A 16 7.60 -9.71 -46.40
C SER A 16 6.55 -10.75 -45.97
N ASN A 17 6.89 -12.04 -46.01
CA ASN A 17 5.97 -13.08 -45.54
C ASN A 17 5.57 -12.88 -44.06
N SER A 18 6.47 -12.32 -43.24
CA SER A 18 6.19 -11.94 -41.86
C SER A 18 5.06 -10.89 -41.75
N GLU A 19 5.13 -9.80 -42.51
CA GLU A 19 4.10 -8.76 -42.54
C GLU A 19 2.78 -9.29 -43.14
N ARG A 20 2.86 -10.20 -44.11
CA ARG A 20 1.66 -10.83 -44.67
C ARG A 20 0.98 -11.71 -43.63
N VAL A 21 1.74 -12.54 -42.90
CA VAL A 21 1.20 -13.38 -41.82
C VAL A 21 0.58 -12.53 -40.72
N SER A 22 1.23 -11.43 -40.29
CA SER A 22 0.66 -10.57 -39.25
C SER A 22 -0.68 -9.98 -39.66
N VAL A 23 -0.84 -9.57 -40.93
CA VAL A 23 -2.14 -9.07 -41.45
C VAL A 23 -3.22 -10.16 -41.44
N PHE A 24 -2.88 -11.39 -41.84
CA PHE A 24 -3.82 -12.51 -41.76
C PHE A 24 -4.23 -12.82 -40.31
N LEU A 25 -3.28 -12.76 -39.37
CA LEU A 25 -3.54 -12.98 -37.95
C LEU A 25 -4.40 -11.88 -37.33
N GLU A 26 -4.11 -10.61 -37.62
CA GLU A 26 -4.91 -9.47 -37.15
C GLU A 26 -6.33 -9.50 -37.73
N LEU A 27 -6.49 -9.84 -39.01
CA LEU A 27 -7.80 -10.00 -39.65
C LEU A 27 -8.60 -11.13 -38.99
N ALA A 28 -7.98 -12.28 -38.76
CA ALA A 28 -8.63 -13.41 -38.10
C ALA A 28 -9.04 -13.06 -36.66
N GLU A 29 -8.23 -12.30 -35.92
CA GLU A 29 -8.56 -11.85 -34.57
C GLU A 29 -9.67 -10.79 -34.56
N ALA A 30 -9.67 -9.85 -35.50
CA ALA A 30 -10.73 -8.85 -35.64
C ALA A 30 -12.09 -9.52 -35.92
N LEU A 31 -12.15 -10.48 -36.84
CA LEU A 31 -13.37 -11.25 -37.15
C LEU A 31 -13.85 -12.05 -35.93
N ARG A 32 -12.92 -12.64 -35.17
CA ARG A 32 -13.24 -13.36 -33.92
C ARG A 32 -13.86 -12.41 -32.88
N LEU A 33 -13.30 -11.23 -32.69
CA LEU A 33 -13.83 -10.22 -31.76
C LEU A 33 -15.16 -9.61 -32.23
N HIS A 34 -15.38 -9.56 -33.54
CA HIS A 34 -16.65 -9.12 -34.14
C HIS A 34 -17.79 -10.14 -33.99
N GLY A 35 -17.49 -11.38 -33.57
CA GLY A 35 -18.48 -12.44 -33.37
C GLY A 35 -18.67 -13.37 -34.56
N GLU A 36 -17.76 -13.36 -35.54
CA GLU A 36 -17.79 -14.21 -36.74
C GLU A 36 -16.66 -15.26 -36.71
N PRO A 37 -16.74 -16.28 -35.83
CA PRO A 37 -15.68 -17.27 -35.66
C PRO A 37 -15.52 -18.21 -36.86
N HIS A 38 -16.55 -18.37 -37.69
CA HIS A 38 -16.50 -19.21 -38.89
C HIS A 38 -15.61 -18.59 -39.97
N GLU A 39 -15.78 -17.29 -40.24
CA GLU A 39 -14.95 -16.56 -41.20
C GLU A 39 -13.51 -16.45 -40.71
N SER A 40 -13.31 -16.20 -39.41
CA SER A 40 -11.99 -16.28 -38.77
C SER A 40 -11.29 -17.63 -39.01
N THR A 41 -12.05 -18.74 -38.92
CA THR A 41 -11.49 -20.09 -39.20
C THR A 41 -11.09 -20.24 -40.67
N GLN A 42 -11.89 -19.72 -41.60
CA GLN A 42 -11.59 -19.79 -43.05
C GLN A 42 -10.33 -18.98 -43.38
N VAL A 43 -10.23 -17.76 -42.88
CA VAL A 43 -9.04 -16.89 -43.07
C VAL A 43 -7.77 -17.59 -42.56
N LEU A 44 -7.84 -18.28 -41.42
CA LEU A 44 -6.70 -19.04 -40.89
C LEU A 44 -6.37 -20.30 -41.71
N GLN A 45 -7.38 -21.00 -42.26
CA GLN A 45 -7.15 -22.14 -43.15
C GLN A 45 -6.48 -21.70 -44.46
N ASP A 46 -6.96 -20.60 -45.05
CA ASP A 46 -6.36 -20.00 -46.23
C ASP A 46 -4.92 -19.55 -45.96
N ALA A 47 -4.67 -19.00 -44.77
CA ALA A 47 -3.33 -18.62 -44.33
C ALA A 47 -2.39 -19.83 -44.20
N ILE A 48 -2.83 -20.98 -43.65
CA ILE A 48 -1.97 -22.17 -43.61
C ILE A 48 -1.55 -22.57 -45.02
N VAL A 49 -2.50 -22.62 -45.97
CA VAL A 49 -2.21 -23.02 -47.34
C VAL A 49 -1.27 -22.01 -48.01
N ALA A 50 -1.46 -20.72 -47.76
CA ALA A 50 -0.63 -19.66 -48.31
C ALA A 50 0.81 -19.64 -47.76
N PHE A 51 1.01 -20.08 -46.52
CA PHE A 51 2.32 -20.10 -45.85
C PHE A 51 2.88 -21.52 -45.65
N ALA A 52 2.34 -22.52 -46.35
CA ALA A 52 2.79 -23.90 -46.23
C ALA A 52 4.28 -24.03 -46.61
N GLY A 53 5.07 -24.64 -45.73
CA GLY A 53 6.51 -24.83 -45.89
C GLY A 53 7.36 -23.59 -45.57
N THR A 54 6.75 -22.47 -45.12
CA THR A 54 7.48 -21.30 -44.62
C THR A 54 7.57 -21.35 -43.08
N PRO A 55 8.57 -20.69 -42.46
CA PRO A 55 8.69 -20.70 -41.00
C PRO A 55 7.48 -20.04 -40.31
N GLU A 56 6.77 -19.14 -41.01
CA GLU A 56 5.59 -18.46 -40.50
C GLU A 56 4.33 -19.33 -40.45
N GLU A 57 4.33 -20.52 -41.08
CA GLU A 57 3.26 -21.51 -40.98
C GLU A 57 2.90 -21.77 -39.51
N ILE A 58 3.91 -21.83 -38.64
CA ILE A 58 3.72 -22.15 -37.22
C ILE A 58 2.98 -21.05 -36.48
N CYS A 59 3.21 -19.79 -36.82
CA CYS A 59 2.46 -18.68 -36.24
C CYS A 59 0.96 -18.82 -36.55
N VAL A 60 0.62 -19.25 -37.76
CA VAL A 60 -0.76 -19.55 -38.16
C VAL A 60 -1.29 -20.77 -37.41
N THR A 61 -0.50 -21.84 -37.25
CA THR A 61 -0.93 -23.02 -36.47
C THR A 61 -1.19 -22.68 -34.99
N ILE A 62 -0.41 -21.79 -34.38
CA ILE A 62 -0.63 -21.33 -33.00
C ILE A 62 -1.94 -20.54 -32.89
N ALA A 63 -2.27 -19.70 -33.88
CA ALA A 63 -3.54 -18.98 -33.91
C ALA A 63 -4.75 -19.92 -34.09
N ILE A 64 -4.59 -21.02 -34.83
CA ILE A 64 -5.62 -22.05 -34.96
C ILE A 64 -5.82 -22.82 -33.65
N VAL A 65 -4.74 -23.08 -32.93
CA VAL A 65 -4.82 -23.64 -31.57
C VAL A 65 -5.65 -22.72 -30.67
N ASP A 66 -5.44 -21.40 -30.73
CA ASP A 66 -6.25 -20.43 -29.96
C ASP A 66 -7.74 -20.48 -30.32
N LEU A 67 -8.05 -20.67 -31.61
CA LEU A 67 -9.42 -20.85 -32.07
C LEU A 67 -10.04 -22.18 -31.61
N ALA A 68 -9.25 -23.27 -31.58
CA ALA A 68 -9.69 -24.56 -31.03
C ALA A 68 -9.93 -24.48 -29.51
N LEU A 69 -9.07 -23.77 -28.77
CA LEU A 69 -9.25 -23.52 -27.34
C LEU A 69 -10.50 -22.70 -27.02
N ALA A 70 -10.88 -21.75 -27.90
CA ALA A 70 -12.13 -20.99 -27.77
C ALA A 70 -13.37 -21.88 -27.99
N LYS A 71 -13.24 -22.95 -28.78
CA LYS A 71 -14.29 -23.97 -29.00
C LYS A 71 -14.28 -25.09 -27.96
N ASP A 72 -13.42 -24.99 -26.94
CA ASP A 72 -13.19 -25.99 -25.89
C ASP A 72 -12.68 -27.36 -26.40
N ASP A 73 -12.09 -27.38 -27.61
CA ASP A 73 -11.52 -28.58 -28.21
C ASP A 73 -10.03 -28.70 -27.85
N LEU A 74 -9.78 -29.33 -26.70
CA LEU A 74 -8.43 -29.47 -26.13
C LEU A 74 -7.59 -30.53 -26.85
N ASP A 75 -8.21 -31.59 -27.34
CA ASP A 75 -7.50 -32.71 -27.94
C ASP A 75 -6.91 -32.33 -29.30
N THR A 76 -7.67 -31.58 -30.12
CA THR A 76 -7.14 -31.08 -31.40
C THR A 76 -6.04 -30.06 -31.16
N ALA A 77 -6.24 -29.11 -30.24
CA ALA A 77 -5.23 -28.12 -29.84
C ALA A 77 -3.90 -28.78 -29.43
N LEU A 78 -3.92 -29.79 -28.56
CA LEU A 78 -2.72 -30.50 -28.13
C LEU A 78 -2.12 -31.38 -29.24
N SER A 79 -2.93 -31.99 -30.09
CA SER A 79 -2.43 -32.80 -31.22
C SER A 79 -1.65 -31.97 -32.23
N VAL A 80 -2.15 -30.77 -32.56
CA VAL A 80 -1.51 -29.82 -33.48
C VAL A 80 -0.19 -29.36 -32.90
N LEU A 81 -0.14 -28.97 -31.61
CA LEU A 81 1.09 -28.52 -30.95
C LEU A 81 2.16 -29.62 -30.82
N ARG A 82 1.74 -30.88 -30.63
CA ARG A 82 2.67 -32.03 -30.58
C ARG A 82 3.31 -32.33 -31.93
N GLY A 83 2.62 -32.04 -33.04
CA GLY A 83 3.10 -32.25 -34.41
C GLY A 83 4.25 -31.32 -34.83
N ILE A 84 4.44 -30.20 -34.13
CA ILE A 84 5.49 -29.20 -34.41
C ILE A 84 6.86 -29.77 -33.99
N THR A 85 7.84 -29.75 -34.90
CA THR A 85 9.16 -30.36 -34.71
C THR A 85 10.23 -29.36 -34.24
N PRO A 86 11.31 -29.82 -33.58
CA PRO A 86 12.35 -28.93 -33.04
C PRO A 86 13.13 -28.11 -34.07
N ASP A 87 13.19 -28.57 -35.33
CA ASP A 87 13.93 -27.92 -36.41
C ASP A 87 13.27 -26.62 -36.89
N GLN A 88 12.05 -26.35 -36.43
CA GLN A 88 11.25 -25.24 -36.89
C GLN A 88 11.44 -23.97 -36.02
N THR A 89 11.49 -22.79 -36.66
CA THR A 89 11.87 -21.49 -36.08
C THR A 89 11.04 -21.05 -34.85
N HIS A 90 9.80 -21.52 -34.71
CA HIS A 90 8.89 -21.15 -33.61
C HIS A 90 8.53 -22.31 -32.67
N TYR A 91 9.37 -23.35 -32.60
CA TYR A 91 9.16 -24.52 -31.74
C TYR A 91 9.02 -24.17 -30.25
N THR A 92 9.82 -23.24 -29.74
CA THR A 92 9.78 -22.80 -28.34
C THR A 92 8.41 -22.21 -27.96
N VAL A 93 7.90 -21.30 -28.78
CA VAL A 93 6.60 -20.63 -28.58
C VAL A 93 5.47 -21.65 -28.59
N ALA A 94 5.50 -22.62 -29.51
CA ALA A 94 4.52 -23.71 -29.56
C ALA A 94 4.54 -24.57 -28.28
N ARG A 95 5.72 -24.91 -27.77
CA ARG A 95 5.86 -25.71 -26.53
C ARG A 95 5.45 -24.91 -25.29
N GLU A 96 5.73 -23.61 -25.23
CA GLU A 96 5.23 -22.72 -24.18
C GLU A 96 3.70 -22.66 -24.19
N LYS A 97 3.09 -22.53 -25.37
CA LYS A 97 1.63 -22.57 -25.52
C LYS A 97 1.05 -23.89 -25.02
N MET A 98 1.68 -25.02 -25.37
CA MET A 98 1.31 -26.34 -24.88
C MET A 98 1.39 -26.44 -23.36
N ALA A 99 2.46 -25.90 -22.77
CA ALA A 99 2.63 -25.85 -21.32
C ALA A 99 1.51 -25.03 -20.66
N LEU A 100 1.19 -23.84 -21.18
CA LEU A 100 0.11 -23.00 -20.66
C LEU A 100 -1.25 -23.73 -20.65
N ILE A 101 -1.56 -24.51 -21.70
CA ILE A 101 -2.77 -25.34 -21.77
C ILE A 101 -2.78 -26.37 -20.62
N TYR A 102 -1.67 -27.09 -20.39
CA TYR A 102 -1.58 -28.05 -19.28
C TYR A 102 -1.74 -27.41 -17.90
N LEU A 103 -1.22 -26.19 -17.72
CA LEU A 103 -1.32 -25.47 -16.44
C LEU A 103 -2.74 -24.94 -16.18
N GLN A 104 -3.38 -24.34 -17.20
CA GLN A 104 -4.69 -23.69 -17.05
C GLN A 104 -5.85 -24.69 -17.00
N ARG A 105 -5.84 -25.70 -17.88
CA ARG A 105 -6.97 -26.62 -18.06
C ARG A 105 -6.82 -27.89 -17.23
N HIS A 106 -5.66 -28.54 -17.32
CA HIS A 106 -5.41 -29.80 -16.60
C HIS A 106 -4.90 -29.60 -15.17
N LYS A 107 -4.41 -28.41 -14.82
CA LYS A 107 -3.72 -28.12 -13.53
C LYS A 107 -2.58 -29.10 -13.23
N ASP A 108 -2.02 -29.74 -14.26
CA ASP A 108 -0.98 -30.75 -14.12
C ASP A 108 0.40 -30.10 -14.21
N LYS A 109 1.00 -29.88 -13.04
CA LYS A 109 2.34 -29.31 -12.90
C LYS A 109 3.42 -30.19 -13.54
N LYS A 110 3.22 -31.51 -13.63
CA LYS A 110 4.22 -32.44 -14.17
C LYS A 110 4.32 -32.30 -15.68
N LEU A 111 3.18 -32.31 -16.37
CA LEU A 111 3.11 -32.11 -17.82
C LEU A 111 3.57 -30.71 -18.23
N TYR A 112 3.24 -29.69 -17.43
CA TYR A 112 3.75 -28.34 -17.60
C TYR A 112 5.29 -28.31 -17.64
N ILE A 113 5.95 -28.88 -16.63
CA ILE A 113 7.42 -28.92 -16.56
C ILE A 113 8.01 -29.84 -17.64
N ALA A 114 7.32 -30.92 -18.02
CA ALA A 114 7.77 -31.81 -19.09
C ALA A 114 7.97 -31.06 -20.41
N CYS A 115 7.06 -30.16 -20.79
CA CYS A 115 7.21 -29.31 -21.97
C CYS A 115 8.52 -28.50 -21.95
N TYR A 116 8.85 -27.88 -20.82
CA TYR A 116 10.07 -27.08 -20.70
C TYR A 116 11.34 -27.93 -20.62
N ARG A 117 11.27 -29.15 -20.07
CA ARG A 117 12.37 -30.12 -20.14
C ARG A 117 12.63 -30.56 -21.58
N GLU A 118 11.58 -30.83 -22.35
CA GLU A 118 11.70 -31.13 -23.78
C GLU A 118 12.36 -29.98 -24.56
N ILE A 119 12.00 -28.72 -24.27
CA ILE A 119 12.65 -27.56 -24.90
C ILE A 119 14.16 -27.59 -24.63
N ARG A 120 14.57 -27.76 -23.36
CA ARG A 120 15.98 -27.81 -22.98
C ARG A 120 16.73 -28.99 -23.60
N ASP A 121 16.12 -30.16 -23.64
CA ASP A 121 16.76 -31.37 -24.16
C ASP A 121 16.91 -31.34 -25.69
N LYS A 122 16.00 -30.65 -26.40
CA LYS A 122 16.04 -30.49 -27.87
C LYS A 122 16.83 -29.28 -28.34
N LEU A 123 16.83 -28.19 -27.58
CA LEU A 123 17.54 -26.94 -27.87
C LEU A 123 18.47 -26.61 -26.70
N PRO A 124 19.60 -27.32 -26.55
CA PRO A 124 20.52 -27.09 -25.45
C PRO A 124 21.14 -25.70 -25.57
N GLY A 125 20.95 -24.90 -24.53
CA GLY A 125 21.52 -23.57 -24.42
C GLY A 125 20.98 -22.83 -23.21
N PRO A 126 21.64 -21.73 -22.81
CA PRO A 126 21.34 -21.07 -21.55
C PRO A 126 19.91 -20.52 -21.49
N GLN A 127 19.39 -20.03 -22.62
CA GLN A 127 18.02 -19.51 -22.70
C GLN A 127 16.98 -20.61 -22.39
N SER A 128 17.19 -21.83 -22.86
CA SER A 128 16.29 -22.97 -22.59
C SER A 128 16.28 -23.34 -21.10
N SER A 129 17.44 -23.30 -20.45
CA SER A 129 17.59 -23.53 -19.01
C SER A 129 16.93 -22.41 -18.20
N ILE A 130 17.04 -21.15 -18.64
CA ILE A 130 16.35 -20.02 -18.01
C ILE A 130 14.83 -20.20 -18.09
N LEU A 131 14.29 -20.59 -19.24
CA LEU A 131 12.86 -20.86 -19.41
C LEU A 131 12.36 -21.99 -18.50
N LEU A 132 13.14 -23.07 -18.37
CA LEU A 132 12.83 -24.15 -17.44
C LEU A 132 12.86 -23.66 -15.97
N GLY A 133 13.81 -22.81 -15.61
CA GLY A 133 13.85 -22.17 -14.30
C GLY A 133 12.63 -21.27 -14.03
N ASP A 134 12.21 -20.46 -15.00
CA ASP A 134 11.01 -19.61 -14.90
C ASP A 134 9.75 -20.48 -14.71
N ALA A 135 9.67 -21.60 -15.43
CA ALA A 135 8.59 -22.57 -15.29
C ALA A 135 8.52 -23.14 -13.85
N TYR A 136 9.65 -23.50 -13.24
CA TYR A 136 9.69 -23.93 -11.84
C TYR A 136 9.23 -22.82 -10.87
N ILE A 137 9.58 -21.56 -11.13
CA ILE A 137 9.10 -20.42 -10.33
C ILE A 137 7.58 -20.25 -10.44
N ASN A 138 7.00 -20.45 -11.63
CA ASN A 138 5.56 -20.34 -11.87
C ASN A 138 4.75 -21.42 -11.12
N ILE A 139 5.28 -22.64 -11.01
CA ILE A 139 4.62 -23.73 -10.25
C ILE A 139 4.86 -23.67 -8.74
N GLN A 140 5.54 -22.61 -8.27
CA GLN A 140 5.94 -22.38 -6.88
C GLN A 140 6.94 -23.41 -6.34
N GLU A 141 7.87 -23.88 -7.17
CA GLU A 141 9.01 -24.73 -6.77
C GLU A 141 10.36 -23.99 -6.95
N PRO A 142 10.62 -22.92 -6.16
CA PRO A 142 11.81 -22.08 -6.33
C PRO A 142 13.14 -22.81 -6.05
N GLU A 143 13.16 -23.85 -5.22
CA GLU A 143 14.38 -24.63 -4.90
C GLU A 143 14.93 -25.34 -6.14
N ARG A 144 14.05 -25.92 -6.95
CA ARG A 144 14.44 -26.56 -8.22
C ARG A 144 14.85 -25.55 -9.27
N ALA A 145 14.19 -24.40 -9.30
CA ALA A 145 14.55 -23.30 -10.19
C ALA A 145 16.00 -22.83 -9.95
N ILE A 146 16.42 -22.73 -8.68
CA ILE A 146 17.80 -22.33 -8.32
C ILE A 146 18.82 -23.28 -8.94
N GLY A 147 18.60 -24.59 -8.86
CA GLY A 147 19.52 -25.58 -9.45
C GLY A 147 19.68 -25.39 -10.97
N VAL A 148 18.57 -25.20 -11.67
CA VAL A 148 18.58 -24.97 -13.14
C VAL A 148 19.22 -23.63 -13.49
N TYR A 149 18.96 -22.56 -12.72
CA TYR A 149 19.60 -21.26 -12.95
C TYR A 149 21.11 -21.30 -12.70
N GLN A 150 21.59 -22.07 -11.71
CA GLN A 150 23.02 -22.25 -11.48
C GLN A 150 23.72 -23.00 -12.63
N GLU A 151 23.02 -23.91 -13.30
CA GLU A 151 23.49 -24.53 -14.55
C GLU A 151 23.58 -23.49 -15.67
N ALA A 152 22.50 -22.73 -15.90
CA ALA A 152 22.49 -21.68 -16.90
C ALA A 152 23.61 -20.63 -16.68
N MET A 153 23.86 -20.24 -15.43
CA MET A 153 24.89 -19.25 -15.07
C MET A 153 26.32 -19.74 -15.36
N ARG A 154 26.56 -21.06 -15.31
CA ARG A 154 27.87 -21.62 -15.68
C ARG A 154 28.13 -21.48 -17.18
N GLU A 155 27.08 -21.47 -17.99
CA GLU A 155 27.15 -21.32 -19.44
C GLU A 155 27.16 -19.84 -19.87
N THR A 156 26.40 -18.98 -19.17
CA THR A 156 26.37 -17.53 -19.42
C THR A 156 27.27 -16.77 -18.46
N VAL A 157 28.45 -16.42 -18.93
CA VAL A 157 29.37 -15.55 -18.19
C VAL A 157 28.83 -14.12 -18.24
N ARG A 158 27.99 -13.74 -17.26
CA ARG A 158 27.52 -12.36 -16.95
C ARG A 158 26.22 -11.90 -17.62
N ASP A 159 25.09 -12.45 -17.18
CA ASP A 159 23.77 -11.87 -17.45
C ASP A 159 23.14 -11.27 -16.17
N ALA A 160 22.77 -9.98 -16.25
CA ALA A 160 22.07 -9.26 -15.18
C ALA A 160 20.63 -9.77 -15.00
N SER A 161 19.97 -10.19 -16.09
CA SER A 161 18.60 -10.72 -16.05
C SER A 161 18.54 -12.06 -15.32
N LEU A 162 19.46 -12.97 -15.61
CA LEU A 162 19.59 -14.23 -14.87
C LEU A 162 19.91 -13.99 -13.39
N SER A 163 20.86 -13.09 -13.09
CA SER A 163 21.22 -12.74 -11.70
C SER A 163 20.01 -12.20 -10.92
N ARG A 164 19.15 -11.41 -11.57
CA ARG A 164 17.87 -10.96 -11.01
C ARG A 164 16.95 -12.13 -10.68
N LYS A 165 16.74 -13.05 -11.63
CA LYS A 165 15.85 -14.21 -11.45
C LYS A 165 16.32 -15.11 -10.31
N MET A 166 17.63 -15.33 -10.20
CA MET A 166 18.23 -16.04 -9.07
C MET A 166 17.98 -15.29 -7.75
N GLY A 167 18.20 -13.98 -7.70
CA GLY A 167 17.89 -13.16 -6.53
C GLY A 167 16.44 -13.32 -6.08
N GLN A 168 15.49 -13.28 -7.02
CA GLN A 168 14.06 -13.50 -6.74
C GLN A 168 13.77 -14.90 -6.20
N ALA A 169 14.38 -15.93 -6.78
CA ALA A 169 14.24 -17.32 -6.31
C ALA A 169 14.79 -17.49 -4.88
N TYR A 170 15.94 -16.88 -4.56
CA TYR A 170 16.51 -16.91 -3.21
C TYR A 170 15.68 -16.13 -2.18
N VAL A 171 15.02 -15.04 -2.58
CA VAL A 171 14.06 -14.35 -1.70
C VAL A 171 12.88 -15.28 -1.36
N LYS A 172 12.33 -15.99 -2.35
CA LYS A 172 11.22 -16.93 -2.15
C LYS A 172 11.59 -18.12 -1.26
N THR A 173 12.85 -18.56 -1.29
CA THR A 173 13.37 -19.64 -0.43
C THR A 173 13.92 -19.15 0.92
N HIS A 174 13.69 -17.88 1.28
CA HIS A 174 14.19 -17.25 2.50
C HIS A 174 15.73 -17.22 2.66
N GLN A 175 16.48 -17.45 1.58
CA GLN A 175 17.95 -17.39 1.57
C GLN A 175 18.44 -15.97 1.26
N TYR A 176 18.10 -15.04 2.17
CA TYR A 176 18.24 -13.61 1.93
C TYR A 176 19.68 -13.13 1.68
N ASN A 177 20.68 -13.75 2.30
CA ASN A 177 22.08 -13.36 2.10
C ASN A 177 22.56 -13.63 0.67
N GLN A 178 22.18 -14.78 0.11
CA GLN A 178 22.51 -15.13 -1.27
C GLN A 178 21.72 -14.26 -2.24
N ALA A 179 20.44 -14.00 -1.95
CA ALA A 179 19.62 -13.06 -2.72
C ALA A 179 20.28 -11.68 -2.85
N VAL A 180 20.75 -11.11 -1.73
CA VAL A 180 21.45 -9.82 -1.72
C VAL A 180 22.70 -9.87 -2.61
N SER A 181 23.53 -10.91 -2.52
CA SER A 181 24.73 -11.02 -3.35
C SER A 181 24.42 -11.08 -4.85
N HIS A 182 23.37 -11.81 -5.25
CA HIS A 182 22.96 -11.93 -6.64
C HIS A 182 22.31 -10.65 -7.18
N TYR A 183 21.57 -9.92 -6.34
CA TYR A 183 21.08 -8.60 -6.70
C TYR A 183 22.21 -7.56 -6.79
N GLU A 184 23.17 -7.56 -5.87
CA GLU A 184 24.35 -6.69 -5.93
C GLU A 184 25.17 -6.94 -7.20
N SER A 185 25.35 -8.20 -7.61
CA SER A 185 26.01 -8.50 -8.90
C SER A 185 25.18 -8.05 -10.09
N ALA A 186 23.85 -8.21 -10.06
CA ALA A 186 22.96 -7.76 -11.14
C ALA A 186 23.02 -6.24 -11.33
N VAL A 187 23.04 -5.46 -10.25
CA VAL A 187 23.16 -4.00 -10.29
C VAL A 187 24.51 -3.59 -10.90
N LYS A 188 25.62 -4.22 -10.49
CA LYS A 188 26.96 -3.93 -11.03
C LYS A 188 27.10 -4.22 -12.53
N LEU A 189 26.30 -5.14 -13.08
CA LEU A 189 26.32 -5.51 -14.49
C LEU A 189 25.48 -4.58 -15.38
N GLY A 190 24.98 -3.46 -14.85
CA GLY A 190 24.11 -2.53 -15.58
C GLY A 190 22.62 -2.74 -15.30
N GLY A 191 22.29 -3.19 -14.08
CA GLY A 191 20.90 -3.43 -13.69
C GLY A 191 20.06 -2.15 -13.69
N HIS A 192 18.88 -2.23 -14.32
CA HIS A 192 17.89 -1.14 -14.38
C HIS A 192 17.39 -0.67 -13.01
N ASP A 193 16.73 0.49 -12.96
CA ASP A 193 16.23 1.10 -11.72
C ASP A 193 15.38 0.16 -10.86
N SER A 194 14.57 -0.69 -11.51
CA SER A 194 13.74 -1.69 -10.83
C SER A 194 14.57 -2.71 -10.01
N LEU A 195 15.80 -3.01 -10.41
CA LEU A 195 16.71 -3.89 -9.67
C LEU A 195 17.24 -3.23 -8.41
N VAL A 196 17.62 -1.96 -8.50
CA VAL A 196 18.10 -1.17 -7.37
C VAL A 196 17.01 -1.08 -6.30
N VAL A 197 15.78 -0.79 -6.71
CA VAL A 197 14.61 -0.76 -5.81
C VAL A 197 14.42 -2.10 -5.09
N ASN A 198 14.39 -3.21 -5.83
CA ASN A 198 14.22 -4.55 -5.25
C ASN A 198 15.31 -4.92 -4.24
N LEU A 199 16.57 -4.59 -4.55
CA LEU A 199 17.70 -4.81 -3.64
C LEU A 199 17.54 -3.99 -2.35
N VAL A 200 17.21 -2.70 -2.48
CA VAL A 200 17.06 -1.78 -1.36
C VAL A 200 15.89 -2.18 -0.47
N GLU A 201 14.75 -2.55 -1.04
CA GLU A 201 13.62 -3.05 -0.26
C GLU A 201 13.98 -4.31 0.54
N LEU A 202 14.73 -5.23 -0.06
CA LEU A 202 15.24 -6.39 0.66
C LEU A 202 16.19 -5.98 1.79
N LEU A 203 17.11 -5.05 1.55
CA LEU A 203 18.05 -4.56 2.57
C LEU A 203 17.33 -3.86 3.73
N LEU A 204 16.27 -3.09 3.45
CA LEU A 204 15.42 -2.45 4.47
C LEU A 204 14.70 -3.50 5.33
N LYS A 205 14.15 -4.56 4.72
CA LYS A 205 13.52 -5.68 5.44
C LYS A 205 14.52 -6.44 6.33
N LEU A 206 15.78 -6.50 5.92
CA LEU A 206 16.87 -7.13 6.69
C LEU A 206 17.52 -6.19 7.70
N HIS A 207 16.98 -4.97 7.91
CA HIS A 207 17.54 -3.95 8.80
C HIS A 207 18.98 -3.54 8.47
N ARG A 208 19.40 -3.68 7.21
CA ARG A 208 20.75 -3.32 6.73
C ARG A 208 20.78 -1.89 6.16
N TYR A 209 20.38 -0.92 6.98
CA TYR A 209 20.15 0.48 6.57
C TYR A 209 21.37 1.14 5.92
N GLY A 210 22.56 1.01 6.52
CA GLY A 210 23.78 1.61 5.97
C GLY A 210 24.24 1.03 4.63
N LYS A 211 23.85 -0.19 4.26
CA LYS A 211 24.09 -0.72 2.91
C LYS A 211 23.06 -0.16 1.93
N ALA A 212 21.79 -0.13 2.31
CA ALA A 212 20.71 0.44 1.50
C ALA A 212 20.99 1.90 1.12
N GLN A 213 21.40 2.71 2.10
CA GLN A 213 21.77 4.11 1.88
C GLN A 213 22.91 4.25 0.86
N ARG A 214 23.98 3.44 0.98
CA ARG A 214 25.10 3.46 0.03
C ARG A 214 24.68 3.08 -1.38
N THR A 215 23.88 2.03 -1.54
CA THR A 215 23.38 1.59 -2.85
C THR A 215 22.51 2.66 -3.53
N LEU A 216 21.62 3.31 -2.78
CA LEU A 216 20.80 4.41 -3.29
C LEU A 216 21.64 5.62 -3.67
N MET A 217 22.61 5.99 -2.83
CA MET A 217 23.52 7.09 -3.12
C MET A 217 24.35 6.81 -4.37
N THR A 218 24.87 5.59 -4.57
CA THR A 218 25.56 5.24 -5.82
C THR A 218 24.65 5.33 -7.04
N ALA A 219 23.40 4.89 -6.94
CA ALA A 219 22.44 4.97 -8.04
C ALA A 219 22.14 6.42 -8.42
N LEU A 220 21.95 7.30 -7.43
CA LEU A 220 21.74 8.74 -7.63
C LEU A 220 22.95 9.46 -8.25
N HIS A 221 24.18 8.99 -8.01
CA HIS A 221 25.40 9.58 -8.61
C HIS A 221 25.67 9.07 -10.03
N CYS A 222 25.15 7.89 -10.39
CA CYS A 222 25.31 7.30 -11.72
C CYS A 222 24.30 7.85 -12.75
N ASP A 223 23.44 8.80 -12.38
CA ASP A 223 22.48 9.39 -13.30
C ASP A 223 23.23 10.20 -14.38
N ASP A 224 23.15 9.76 -15.64
CA ASP A 224 24.00 10.14 -16.79
C ASP A 224 23.80 11.59 -17.29
N GLY A 225 23.27 12.49 -16.46
CA GLY A 225 22.91 13.86 -16.84
C GLY A 225 21.77 13.96 -17.86
N THR A 226 21.28 12.82 -18.36
CA THR A 226 20.08 12.73 -19.18
C THR A 226 18.86 12.80 -18.25
N LEU A 227 18.42 14.04 -17.98
CA LEU A 227 17.25 14.31 -17.16
C LEU A 227 15.97 13.96 -17.94
N THR A 228 15.75 12.69 -18.25
CA THR A 228 14.48 12.21 -18.78
C THR A 228 13.43 12.21 -17.67
N VAL A 229 12.14 12.30 -18.01
CA VAL A 229 11.08 12.17 -16.99
C VAL A 229 11.18 10.84 -16.23
N SER A 230 11.58 9.76 -16.92
CA SER A 230 11.75 8.44 -16.30
C SER A 230 12.87 8.41 -15.25
N SER A 231 14.05 8.99 -15.56
CA SER A 231 15.16 9.02 -14.59
C SER A 231 14.83 9.91 -13.39
N LEU A 232 14.14 11.04 -13.61
CA LEU A 232 13.66 11.88 -12.51
C LEU A 232 12.65 11.16 -11.61
N MET A 233 11.73 10.36 -12.17
CA MET A 233 10.81 9.53 -11.40
C MET A 233 11.54 8.48 -10.57
N SER A 234 12.54 7.79 -11.16
CA SER A 234 13.40 6.85 -10.45
C SER A 234 14.15 7.53 -9.29
N ASN A 235 14.67 8.74 -9.51
CA ASN A 235 15.33 9.54 -8.47
C ASN A 235 14.39 9.88 -7.31
N VAL A 236 13.14 10.23 -7.58
CA VAL A 236 12.14 10.45 -6.53
C VAL A 236 11.95 9.16 -5.73
N GLN A 237 11.78 8.02 -6.41
CA GLN A 237 11.67 6.73 -5.73
C GLN A 237 12.90 6.42 -4.86
N TYR A 238 14.10 6.72 -5.34
CA TYR A 238 15.33 6.55 -4.57
C TYR A 238 15.38 7.45 -3.34
N PHE A 239 15.01 8.73 -3.45
CA PHE A 239 14.95 9.62 -2.29
C PHE A 239 13.90 9.17 -1.27
N LEU A 240 12.76 8.62 -1.69
CA LEU A 240 11.75 8.10 -0.76
C LEU A 240 12.23 6.84 -0.03
N LEU A 241 12.91 5.93 -0.73
CA LEU A 241 13.53 4.77 -0.08
C LEU A 241 14.67 5.19 0.86
N LEU A 242 15.42 6.24 0.50
CA LEU A 242 16.48 6.79 1.33
C LEU A 242 15.91 7.43 2.60
N ALA A 243 14.82 8.20 2.49
CA ALA A 243 14.11 8.78 3.62
C ALA A 243 13.60 7.70 4.58
N ARG A 244 13.05 6.59 4.06
CA ARG A 244 12.67 5.42 4.86
C ARG A 244 13.86 4.78 5.56
N ALA A 245 14.99 4.67 4.87
CA ALA A 245 16.23 4.14 5.44
C ALA A 245 16.74 5.03 6.59
N HIS A 246 16.71 6.36 6.42
CA HIS A 246 17.11 7.31 7.47
C HIS A 246 16.14 7.33 8.64
N TYR A 247 14.83 7.23 8.40
CA TYR A 247 13.84 7.18 9.47
C TYR A 247 14.08 5.97 10.38
N ALA A 248 14.36 4.81 9.79
CA ALA A 248 14.66 3.59 10.54
C ALA A 248 16.02 3.62 11.25
N ASP A 249 16.99 4.37 10.72
CA ASP A 249 18.34 4.54 11.25
C ASP A 249 18.48 5.78 12.17
N GLN A 250 17.37 6.44 12.51
CA GLN A 250 17.31 7.70 13.28
C GLN A 250 18.16 8.86 12.71
N GLY A 251 18.41 8.84 11.39
CA GLY A 251 19.16 9.88 10.68
C GLY A 251 18.33 11.10 10.28
N SER A 252 18.96 12.07 9.61
CA SER A 252 18.28 13.27 9.08
C SER A 252 17.37 12.92 7.91
N VAL A 253 16.06 12.79 8.17
CA VAL A 253 15.05 12.51 7.13
C VAL A 253 14.69 13.77 6.34
N GLN A 254 14.79 14.94 6.97
CA GLN A 254 14.38 16.23 6.42
C GLN A 254 15.03 16.52 5.06
N ASP A 255 16.37 16.52 5.01
CA ASP A 255 17.11 16.90 3.80
C ASP A 255 16.79 15.98 2.62
N THR A 256 16.55 14.69 2.90
CA THR A 256 16.21 13.71 1.86
C THR A 256 14.79 13.88 1.34
N LEU A 257 13.82 14.20 2.20
CA LEU A 257 12.45 14.47 1.77
C LEU A 257 12.32 15.80 1.03
N GLU A 258 13.07 16.83 1.40
CA GLU A 258 13.10 18.10 0.67
C GLU A 258 13.70 17.93 -0.73
N LYS A 259 14.76 17.10 -0.86
CA LYS A 259 15.28 16.70 -2.17
C LYS A 259 14.22 15.94 -2.97
N ALA A 260 13.55 14.96 -2.38
CA ALA A 260 12.46 14.23 -3.03
C ALA A 260 11.36 15.18 -3.54
N HIS A 261 10.95 16.16 -2.71
CA HIS A 261 9.95 17.16 -3.06
C HIS A 261 10.40 18.03 -4.23
N SER A 262 11.61 18.57 -4.19
CA SER A 262 12.13 19.43 -5.27
C SER A 262 12.22 18.71 -6.62
N VAL A 263 12.65 17.44 -6.62
CA VAL A 263 12.68 16.61 -7.83
C VAL A 263 11.26 16.30 -8.29
N GLN A 264 10.34 15.96 -7.38
CA GLN A 264 8.94 15.67 -7.75
C GLN A 264 8.22 16.87 -8.36
N VAL A 265 8.46 18.08 -7.86
CA VAL A 265 7.93 19.31 -8.47
C VAL A 265 8.49 19.50 -9.88
N SER A 266 9.76 19.16 -10.11
CA SER A 266 10.36 19.20 -11.46
C SER A 266 9.76 18.14 -12.40
N VAL A 267 9.48 16.93 -11.89
CA VAL A 267 8.79 15.85 -12.61
C VAL A 267 7.42 16.33 -13.07
N LEU A 268 6.61 16.89 -12.17
CA LEU A 268 5.27 17.36 -12.52
C LEU A 268 5.25 18.43 -13.62
N LYS A 269 6.20 19.37 -13.60
CA LYS A 269 6.33 20.40 -14.64
C LYS A 269 6.62 19.81 -16.01
N ARG A 270 7.42 18.74 -16.09
CA ARG A 270 7.79 18.07 -17.34
C ARG A 270 6.76 17.03 -17.78
N CYS A 271 6.15 16.30 -16.85
CA CYS A 271 5.05 15.37 -17.12
C CYS A 271 3.86 16.08 -17.76
N GLN A 272 3.59 17.33 -17.37
CA GLN A 272 2.52 18.12 -17.99
C GLN A 272 2.70 18.32 -19.50
N THR A 273 3.94 18.38 -20.00
CA THR A 273 4.25 18.56 -21.42
C THR A 273 4.47 17.25 -22.16
N GLU A 274 5.12 16.27 -21.53
CA GLU A 274 5.54 15.03 -22.20
C GLU A 274 4.53 13.88 -22.06
N ARG A 275 3.92 13.71 -20.87
CA ARG A 275 3.11 12.53 -20.53
C ARG A 275 1.95 12.91 -19.58
N PRO A 276 0.86 13.49 -20.09
CA PRO A 276 -0.26 13.93 -19.25
C PRO A 276 -1.00 12.78 -18.56
N GLU A 277 -0.90 11.55 -19.08
CA GLU A 277 -1.52 10.35 -18.51
C GLU A 277 -1.00 10.00 -17.11
N LEU A 278 0.29 10.23 -16.84
CA LEU A 278 0.92 9.92 -15.55
C LEU A 278 0.73 11.03 -14.51
N LEU A 279 0.17 12.17 -14.90
CA LEU A 279 0.14 13.37 -14.08
C LEU A 279 -0.67 13.20 -12.79
N GLU A 280 -1.76 12.42 -12.84
CA GLU A 280 -2.54 12.11 -11.63
C GLU A 280 -1.75 11.23 -10.65
N GLN A 281 -1.01 10.25 -11.15
CA GLN A 281 -0.17 9.38 -10.33
C GLN A 281 0.94 10.19 -9.64
N GLU A 282 1.62 11.06 -10.40
CA GLU A 282 2.68 11.92 -9.87
C GLU A 282 2.18 12.96 -8.86
N ARG A 283 0.93 13.42 -8.99
CA ARG A 283 0.30 14.28 -7.97
C ARG A 283 0.07 13.55 -6.67
N ASN A 284 -0.35 12.28 -6.71
CA ASN A 284 -0.51 11.46 -5.52
C ASN A 284 0.84 11.23 -4.82
N VAL A 285 1.91 11.02 -5.60
CA VAL A 285 3.28 10.92 -5.06
C VAL A 285 3.68 12.22 -4.38
N LEU A 286 3.50 13.39 -5.03
CA LEU A 286 3.79 14.69 -4.42
C LEU A 286 3.02 14.89 -3.11
N CYS A 287 1.74 14.55 -3.10
CA CYS A 287 0.93 14.65 -1.90
C CYS A 287 1.50 13.80 -0.76
N SER A 288 1.84 12.54 -1.03
CA SER A 288 2.45 11.66 -0.02
C SER A 288 3.73 12.27 0.55
N ILE A 289 4.59 12.87 -0.29
CA ILE A 289 5.82 13.54 0.13
C ILE A 289 5.51 14.75 1.03
N CYS A 290 4.59 15.60 0.60
CA CYS A 290 4.16 16.77 1.37
C CYS A 290 3.57 16.38 2.74
N CYS A 291 2.74 15.35 2.81
CA CYS A 291 2.22 14.85 4.09
C CYS A 291 3.33 14.32 5.02
N GLN A 292 4.33 13.60 4.47
CA GLN A 292 5.47 13.13 5.26
C GLN A 292 6.32 14.29 5.79
N LEU A 293 6.60 15.30 4.95
CA LEU A 293 7.28 16.52 5.37
C LEU A 293 6.49 17.27 6.44
N ALA A 294 5.19 17.46 6.24
CA ALA A 294 4.32 18.15 7.19
C ALA A 294 4.29 17.44 8.56
N ARG A 295 4.22 16.10 8.59
CA ARG A 295 4.27 15.33 9.85
C ARG A 295 5.63 15.43 10.54
N HIS A 296 6.72 15.43 9.77
CA HIS A 296 8.06 15.64 10.31
C HIS A 296 8.20 17.04 10.92
N TYR A 297 7.76 18.09 10.23
CA TYR A 297 7.76 19.46 10.77
C TYR A 297 6.80 19.66 11.96
N ARG A 298 5.65 18.97 11.97
CA ARG A 298 4.70 18.93 13.10
C ARG A 298 5.37 18.38 14.36
N SER A 299 6.13 17.28 14.26
CA SER A 299 6.88 16.73 15.40
C SER A 299 7.97 17.67 15.95
N ARG A 300 8.46 18.60 15.12
CA ARG A 300 9.44 19.63 15.50
C ARG A 300 8.81 20.97 15.87
N THR A 301 7.47 21.04 15.94
CA THR A 301 6.70 22.24 16.29
C THR A 301 6.89 23.45 15.36
N ASP A 302 7.37 23.24 14.12
CA ASP A 302 7.48 24.32 13.12
C ASP A 302 6.12 24.54 12.43
N VAL A 303 5.43 25.61 12.81
CA VAL A 303 4.05 25.88 12.37
C VAL A 303 3.97 26.31 10.90
N ASP A 304 4.88 27.16 10.45
CA ASP A 304 4.81 27.76 9.11
C ASP A 304 5.14 26.74 8.03
N ARG A 305 6.18 25.92 8.24
CA ARG A 305 6.53 24.85 7.31
C ARG A 305 5.47 23.76 7.26
N THR A 306 4.90 23.40 8.41
CA THR A 306 3.82 22.40 8.47
C THR A 306 2.60 22.88 7.66
N LYS A 307 2.17 24.13 7.84
CA LYS A 307 1.09 24.76 7.06
C LYS A 307 1.39 24.76 5.56
N TYR A 308 2.62 25.16 5.19
CA TYR A 308 3.04 25.21 3.79
C TYR A 308 2.90 23.85 3.09
N TYR A 309 3.42 22.79 3.69
CA TYR A 309 3.38 21.46 3.06
C TYR A 309 1.98 20.84 3.05
N TYR A 310 1.17 21.00 4.10
CA TYR A 310 -0.22 20.52 4.06
C TYR A 310 -1.05 21.25 2.99
N ASN A 311 -0.91 22.57 2.86
CA ASN A 311 -1.62 23.30 1.80
C ASN A 311 -1.17 22.85 0.40
N GLN A 312 0.12 22.56 0.20
CA GLN A 312 0.59 21.98 -1.06
C GLN A 312 0.04 20.58 -1.31
N ALA A 313 -0.09 19.75 -0.28
CA ALA A 313 -0.69 18.43 -0.40
C ALA A 313 -2.16 18.52 -0.85
N ILE A 314 -2.93 19.44 -0.25
CA ILE A 314 -4.34 19.70 -0.60
C ILE A 314 -4.45 20.18 -2.06
N VAL A 315 -3.59 21.11 -2.50
CA VAL A 315 -3.60 21.59 -3.89
C VAL A 315 -3.19 20.50 -4.90
N ALA A 316 -2.29 19.60 -4.50
CA ALA A 316 -1.83 18.51 -5.35
C ALA A 316 -2.93 17.45 -5.57
N ILE A 317 -3.69 17.11 -4.54
CA ILE A 317 -4.82 16.20 -4.65
C ILE A 317 -6.04 16.94 -5.20
N ARG A 318 -6.40 16.62 -6.45
CA ARG A 318 -7.67 17.08 -7.05
C ARG A 318 -8.89 16.27 -6.58
N ARG A 319 -8.69 15.25 -5.75
CA ARG A 319 -9.75 14.39 -5.22
C ARG A 319 -10.32 14.95 -3.91
N THR A 320 -11.54 14.53 -3.60
CA THR A 320 -12.29 14.82 -2.37
C THR A 320 -11.72 14.15 -1.12
N ASP A 321 -10.42 13.88 -1.05
CA ASP A 321 -9.80 13.30 0.14
C ASP A 321 -9.68 14.37 1.22
N ASN A 322 -10.76 14.55 1.96
CA ASN A 322 -10.87 15.52 3.06
C ASN A 322 -9.97 15.19 4.25
N LYS A 323 -9.35 13.99 4.28
CA LYS A 323 -8.48 13.52 5.36
C LYS A 323 -7.32 14.47 5.64
N ILE A 324 -6.71 15.04 4.61
CA ILE A 324 -5.56 15.95 4.78
C ILE A 324 -6.01 17.31 5.34
N SER A 325 -7.14 17.83 4.87
CA SER A 325 -7.75 19.04 5.42
C SER A 325 -8.10 18.86 6.90
N LEU A 326 -8.56 17.66 7.30
CA LEU A 326 -8.82 17.33 8.70
C LEU A 326 -7.55 17.18 9.52
N GLU A 327 -6.49 16.53 9.00
CA GLU A 327 -5.18 16.48 9.66
C GLU A 327 -4.62 17.90 9.89
N LEU A 328 -4.82 18.81 8.94
CA LEU A 328 -4.45 20.23 9.07
C LEU A 328 -5.33 20.97 10.09
N ALA A 329 -6.64 20.74 10.10
CA ALA A 329 -7.56 21.33 11.07
C ALA A 329 -7.22 20.90 12.51
N GLN A 330 -6.93 19.61 12.72
CA GLN A 330 -6.45 19.09 14.01
C GLN A 330 -5.13 19.74 14.42
N PHE A 331 -4.19 19.92 13.49
CA PHE A 331 -2.93 20.62 13.75
C PHE A 331 -3.15 22.08 14.16
N TYR A 332 -4.04 22.81 13.51
CA TYR A 332 -4.40 24.18 13.93
C TYR A 332 -5.04 24.21 15.31
N LEU A 333 -5.92 23.24 15.60
CA LEU A 333 -6.54 23.09 16.90
C LEU A 333 -5.50 22.84 17.99
N GLU A 334 -4.51 21.97 17.78
CA GLU A 334 -3.41 21.74 18.73
C GLU A 334 -2.62 23.03 19.02
N ASN A 335 -2.36 23.84 18.01
CA ASN A 335 -1.64 25.11 18.13
C ASN A 335 -2.51 26.30 18.59
N GLY A 336 -3.79 26.07 18.92
CA GLY A 336 -4.70 27.10 19.41
C GLY A 336 -5.23 28.07 18.35
N LYS A 337 -5.06 27.76 17.07
CA LYS A 337 -5.58 28.57 15.95
C LYS A 337 -6.99 28.08 15.55
N THR A 338 -7.98 28.37 16.39
CA THR A 338 -9.36 27.89 16.22
C THR A 338 -10.02 28.38 14.94
N ASP A 339 -9.80 29.64 14.56
CA ASP A 339 -10.41 30.23 13.36
C ASP A 339 -9.92 29.55 12.08
N GLU A 340 -8.60 29.29 11.97
CA GLU A 340 -8.03 28.58 10.82
C GLU A 340 -8.51 27.12 10.76
N ALA A 341 -8.65 26.46 11.92
CA ALA A 341 -9.22 25.12 12.01
C ALA A 341 -10.69 25.10 11.54
N MET A 342 -11.47 26.11 11.96
CA MET A 342 -12.88 26.26 11.59
C MET A 342 -13.05 26.38 10.07
N MET A 343 -12.26 27.24 9.43
CA MET A 343 -12.30 27.41 7.98
C MET A 343 -12.07 26.10 7.22
N GLN A 344 -11.10 25.28 7.66
CA GLN A 344 -10.82 23.99 7.02
C GLN A 344 -11.97 22.99 7.19
N VAL A 345 -12.60 22.97 8.36
CA VAL A 345 -13.73 22.08 8.65
C VAL A 345 -14.98 22.51 7.89
N GLU A 346 -15.27 23.82 7.81
CA GLU A 346 -16.38 24.36 7.03
C GLU A 346 -16.25 24.06 5.53
N GLU A 347 -15.02 24.12 4.98
CA GLU A 347 -14.79 23.73 3.59
C GLU A 347 -15.12 22.25 3.34
N VAL A 348 -14.76 21.37 4.28
CA VAL A 348 -15.06 19.94 4.21
C VAL A 348 -16.57 19.68 4.34
N LEU A 349 -17.22 20.30 5.34
CA LEU A 349 -18.66 20.15 5.56
C LEU A 349 -19.50 20.78 4.43
N GLY A 350 -18.99 21.81 3.75
CA GLY A 350 -19.62 22.37 2.56
C GLY A 350 -19.64 21.41 1.38
N LYS A 351 -18.66 20.49 1.29
CA LYS A 351 -18.61 19.41 0.27
C LYS A 351 -19.42 18.19 0.71
N ASP A 352 -19.30 17.80 1.97
CA ASP A 352 -19.99 16.66 2.60
C ASP A 352 -20.53 17.06 3.97
N ALA A 353 -21.81 17.45 4.01
CA ALA A 353 -22.47 17.91 5.22
C ALA A 353 -22.61 16.83 6.31
N LEU A 354 -22.45 15.55 5.95
CA LEU A 354 -22.62 14.43 6.88
C LEU A 354 -21.30 13.75 7.25
N HIS A 355 -20.16 14.39 6.95
CA HIS A 355 -18.85 13.81 7.20
C HIS A 355 -18.57 13.64 8.72
N PRO A 356 -18.41 12.40 9.23
CA PRO A 356 -18.31 12.15 10.67
C PRO A 356 -17.05 12.74 11.29
N ASP A 357 -15.89 12.60 10.63
CA ASP A 357 -14.62 13.08 11.15
C ASP A 357 -14.55 14.62 11.18
N ALA A 358 -15.15 15.30 10.19
CA ALA A 358 -15.26 16.76 10.19
C ALA A 358 -16.20 17.24 11.30
N THR A 359 -17.32 16.54 11.51
CA THR A 359 -18.25 16.84 12.61
C THR A 359 -17.55 16.67 13.97
N MET A 360 -16.68 15.66 14.11
CA MET A 360 -15.88 15.49 15.34
C MET A 360 -14.92 16.65 15.56
N VAL A 361 -14.16 17.07 14.53
CA VAL A 361 -13.25 18.21 14.65
C VAL A 361 -14.03 19.50 14.91
N TYR A 362 -15.21 19.68 14.31
CA TYR A 362 -16.10 20.81 14.61
C TYR A 362 -16.50 20.84 16.10
N GLY A 363 -16.92 19.69 16.64
CA GLY A 363 -17.22 19.54 18.07
C GLY A 363 -16.02 19.85 18.98
N ASP A 364 -14.81 19.39 18.59
CA ASP A 364 -13.56 19.66 19.32
C ASP A 364 -13.18 21.15 19.28
N ILE A 365 -13.42 21.86 18.17
CA ILE A 365 -13.22 23.31 18.08
C ILE A 365 -14.16 24.04 19.06
N LYS A 366 -15.45 23.67 19.09
CA LYS A 366 -16.42 24.27 20.02
C LYS A 366 -16.08 24.00 21.48
N LEU A 367 -15.54 22.82 21.80
CA LEU A 367 -15.00 22.53 23.14
C LEU A 367 -13.87 23.47 23.52
N LYS A 368 -12.97 23.76 22.57
CA LYS A 368 -11.82 24.65 22.81
C LYS A 368 -12.23 26.11 22.93
N GLU A 369 -13.31 26.52 22.26
CA GLU A 369 -13.97 27.83 22.43
C GLU A 369 -14.82 27.95 23.71
N GLU A 370 -14.85 26.90 24.55
CA GLU A 370 -15.68 26.83 25.78
C GLU A 370 -17.20 26.88 25.55
N LYS A 371 -17.65 26.66 24.30
CA LYS A 371 -19.07 26.56 23.93
C LYS A 371 -19.58 25.14 24.14
N PHE A 372 -19.69 24.73 25.40
CA PHE A 372 -20.02 23.35 25.77
C PHE A 372 -21.40 22.90 25.26
N ASP A 373 -22.43 23.76 25.32
CA ASP A 373 -23.78 23.40 24.88
C ASP A 373 -23.86 23.14 23.38
N GLU A 374 -23.27 24.01 22.55
CA GLU A 374 -23.17 23.79 21.09
C GLU A 374 -22.42 22.49 20.78
N SER A 375 -21.32 22.23 21.51
CA SER A 375 -20.55 21.00 21.34
C SER A 375 -21.36 19.74 21.68
N VAL A 376 -22.16 19.76 22.75
CA VAL A 376 -23.05 18.65 23.11
C VAL A 376 -24.02 18.35 21.97
N GLU A 377 -24.68 19.37 21.40
CA GLU A 377 -25.63 19.18 20.30
C GLU A 377 -24.97 18.53 19.06
N ILE A 378 -23.77 18.99 18.70
CA ILE A 378 -22.99 18.44 17.58
C ILE A 378 -22.68 16.96 17.80
N TYR A 379 -22.17 16.61 18.98
CA TYR A 379 -21.77 15.25 19.31
C TYR A 379 -22.96 14.30 19.48
N LEU A 380 -24.06 14.75 20.09
CA LEU A 380 -25.30 13.95 20.18
C LEU A 380 -25.88 13.69 18.79
N GLY A 381 -25.95 14.72 17.94
CA GLY A 381 -26.42 14.55 16.56
C GLY A 381 -25.53 13.61 15.73
N LEU A 382 -24.22 13.58 16.01
CA LEU A 382 -23.31 12.61 15.39
C LEU A 382 -23.54 11.19 15.93
N MET A 383 -23.78 11.04 17.22
CA MET A 383 -24.02 9.75 17.88
C MET A 383 -25.33 9.10 17.42
N ASP A 384 -26.38 9.89 17.15
CA ASP A 384 -27.63 9.39 16.58
C ASP A 384 -27.43 8.75 15.20
N ARG A 385 -26.43 9.20 14.44
CA ARG A 385 -26.10 8.65 13.11
C ARG A 385 -25.13 7.48 13.16
N CYS A 386 -24.23 7.46 14.14
CA CYS A 386 -23.19 6.44 14.27
C CYS A 386 -23.12 5.86 15.69
N PRO A 387 -24.13 5.08 16.14
CA PRO A 387 -24.17 4.56 17.52
C PRO A 387 -23.04 3.59 17.87
N ASP A 388 -22.41 2.97 16.86
CA ASP A 388 -21.32 2.01 17.03
C ASP A 388 -19.93 2.66 17.09
N ASN A 389 -19.83 3.99 16.93
CA ASN A 389 -18.56 4.69 16.98
C ASN A 389 -18.18 5.07 18.42
N TYR A 390 -17.43 4.18 19.08
CA TYR A 390 -17.02 4.37 20.47
C TYR A 390 -16.03 5.54 20.68
N VAL A 391 -15.33 6.00 19.63
CA VAL A 391 -14.49 7.21 19.71
C VAL A 391 -15.37 8.44 19.91
N VAL A 392 -16.48 8.52 19.16
CA VAL A 392 -17.49 9.58 19.32
C VAL A 392 -18.13 9.49 20.70
N LEU A 393 -18.48 8.29 21.17
CA LEU A 393 -19.07 8.11 22.50
C LEU A 393 -18.13 8.55 23.63
N ALA A 394 -16.84 8.21 23.55
CA ALA A 394 -15.85 8.65 24.53
C ALA A 394 -15.75 10.18 24.58
N LYS A 395 -15.74 10.84 23.41
CA LYS A 395 -15.76 12.31 23.29
C LYS A 395 -17.06 12.90 23.84
N CYS A 396 -18.23 12.32 23.52
CA CYS A 396 -19.52 12.72 24.07
C CYS A 396 -19.48 12.72 25.60
N ILE A 397 -18.98 11.65 26.22
CA ILE A 397 -18.89 11.53 27.69
C ILE A 397 -18.02 12.64 28.28
N GLN A 398 -16.89 12.96 27.64
CA GLN A 398 -16.02 14.06 28.06
C GLN A 398 -16.73 15.42 27.97
N VAL A 399 -17.47 15.67 26.89
CA VAL A 399 -18.24 16.91 26.69
C VAL A 399 -19.37 17.01 27.72
N LEU A 400 -20.14 15.93 27.91
CA LEU A 400 -21.25 15.84 28.86
C LEU A 400 -20.78 16.05 30.31
N ARG A 401 -19.58 15.58 30.65
CA ARG A 401 -18.94 15.89 31.93
C ARG A 401 -18.71 17.40 32.09
N ARG A 402 -18.15 18.06 31.08
CA ARG A 402 -17.86 19.49 31.12
C ARG A 402 -19.13 20.36 31.15
N SER A 403 -20.23 19.90 30.56
CA SER A 403 -21.53 20.57 30.58
C SER A 403 -22.45 20.15 31.74
N ALA A 404 -21.97 19.29 32.66
CA ALA A 404 -22.74 18.75 33.77
C ALA A 404 -24.03 17.97 33.39
N LYS A 405 -24.06 17.40 32.17
CA LYS A 405 -25.18 16.62 31.60
C LYS A 405 -24.85 15.13 31.49
N LEU A 406 -24.17 14.57 32.50
CA LEU A 406 -23.69 13.17 32.49
C LEU A 406 -24.82 12.13 32.50
N ASP A 407 -26.01 12.52 32.94
CA ASP A 407 -27.22 11.70 32.92
C ASP A 407 -27.62 11.24 31.50
N VAL A 408 -27.37 12.08 30.49
CA VAL A 408 -27.64 11.77 29.08
C VAL A 408 -26.82 10.57 28.59
N ALA A 409 -25.63 10.32 29.16
CA ALA A 409 -24.77 9.22 28.73
C ALA A 409 -25.43 7.84 28.89
N LEU A 410 -26.34 7.67 29.86
CA LEU A 410 -27.09 6.41 30.04
C LEU A 410 -28.00 6.11 28.85
N VAL A 411 -28.61 7.14 28.26
CA VAL A 411 -29.47 7.01 27.07
C VAL A 411 -28.61 6.62 25.86
N LEU A 412 -27.40 7.18 25.73
CA LEU A 412 -26.47 6.81 24.67
C LEU A 412 -26.05 5.34 24.76
N PHE A 413 -25.73 4.84 25.97
CA PHE A 413 -25.40 3.42 26.13
C PHE A 413 -26.56 2.49 25.76
N GLN A 414 -27.80 2.86 26.09
CA GLN A 414 -28.99 2.12 25.68
C GLN A 414 -29.19 2.15 24.15
N ALA A 415 -28.89 3.27 23.50
CA ALA A 415 -28.95 3.38 22.04
C ALA A 415 -27.92 2.45 21.37
N CYS A 416 -26.69 2.39 21.88
CA CYS A 416 -25.66 1.45 21.43
C CYS A 416 -26.09 -0.02 21.60
N GLU A 417 -26.62 -0.39 22.77
CA GLU A 417 -27.07 -1.77 23.06
C GLU A 417 -28.25 -2.19 22.18
N ARG A 418 -29.13 -1.26 21.79
CA ARG A 418 -30.24 -1.53 20.86
C ARG A 418 -29.77 -1.70 19.42
N HIS A 419 -28.77 -0.92 19.00
CA HIS A 419 -28.22 -1.01 17.66
C HIS A 419 -27.38 -2.28 17.48
N ASN A 420 -26.49 -2.55 18.44
CA ASN A 420 -25.63 -3.73 18.45
C ASN A 420 -25.80 -4.53 19.76
N HIS A 421 -26.40 -5.71 19.64
CA HIS A 421 -26.65 -6.61 20.77
C HIS A 421 -25.33 -7.16 21.38
N GLY A 422 -24.23 -7.12 20.61
CA GLY A 422 -22.87 -7.46 21.04
C GLY A 422 -22.06 -6.27 21.59
N ALA A 423 -22.62 -5.07 21.69
CA ALA A 423 -21.89 -3.88 22.14
C ALA A 423 -21.23 -4.09 23.52
N THR A 424 -21.87 -4.84 24.42
CA THR A 424 -21.33 -5.11 25.76
C THR A 424 -20.02 -5.91 25.79
N THR A 425 -19.70 -6.62 24.72
CA THR A 425 -18.42 -7.34 24.57
C THR A 425 -17.34 -6.53 23.86
N GLU A 426 -17.70 -5.41 23.22
CA GLU A 426 -16.76 -4.58 22.48
C GLU A 426 -15.79 -3.85 23.43
N PRO A 427 -14.47 -3.83 23.13
CA PRO A 427 -13.48 -3.13 23.96
C PRO A 427 -13.77 -1.63 24.09
N GLY A 428 -14.11 -0.96 22.99
CA GLY A 428 -14.39 0.49 22.99
C GLY A 428 -15.62 0.86 23.82
N TYR A 429 -16.67 0.03 23.79
CA TYR A 429 -17.84 0.20 24.65
C TYR A 429 -17.48 0.06 26.13
N ASN A 430 -16.68 -0.94 26.48
CA ASN A 430 -16.23 -1.16 27.85
C ASN A 430 -15.30 -0.03 28.32
N TYR A 431 -14.44 0.51 27.46
CA TYR A 431 -13.68 1.71 27.77
C TYR A 431 -14.59 2.91 28.07
N CYS A 432 -15.62 3.16 27.25
CA CYS A 432 -16.57 4.25 27.46
C CYS A 432 -17.37 4.08 28.77
N LYS A 433 -17.83 2.87 29.11
CA LYS A 433 -18.48 2.59 30.41
C LYS A 433 -17.51 2.83 31.57
N GLY A 434 -16.26 2.41 31.44
CA GLY A 434 -15.21 2.68 32.41
C GLY A 434 -15.02 4.19 32.66
N LEU A 435 -14.91 4.96 31.58
CA LEU A 435 -14.79 6.42 31.62
C LEU A 435 -16.01 7.09 32.27
N TYR A 436 -17.23 6.63 31.95
CA TYR A 436 -18.45 7.14 32.57
C TYR A 436 -18.49 6.87 34.08
N TYR A 437 -18.26 5.62 34.51
CA TYR A 437 -18.30 5.27 35.93
C TYR A 437 -17.23 5.99 36.73
N TRP A 438 -16.07 6.24 36.12
CA TRP A 438 -15.04 7.07 36.70
C TRP A 438 -15.57 8.48 37.00
N HIS A 439 -16.26 9.11 36.06
CA HIS A 439 -16.85 10.45 36.27
C HIS A 439 -18.04 10.48 37.24
N VAL A 440 -18.65 9.33 37.53
CA VAL A 440 -19.73 9.17 38.54
C VAL A 440 -19.17 8.71 39.90
N TYR A 441 -17.85 8.72 40.08
CA TYR A 441 -17.15 8.30 41.32
C TYR A 441 -17.42 6.83 41.71
N ARG A 442 -17.66 5.96 40.72
CA ARG A 442 -17.82 4.52 40.89
C ARG A 442 -16.56 3.78 40.45
N VAL A 443 -15.55 3.83 41.32
CA VAL A 443 -14.18 3.33 41.05
C VAL A 443 -14.16 1.84 40.70
N SER A 444 -14.88 1.02 41.48
CA SER A 444 -14.91 -0.44 41.30
C SER A 444 -15.49 -0.85 39.94
N GLU A 445 -16.62 -0.26 39.56
CA GLU A 445 -17.26 -0.50 38.26
C GLU A 445 -16.42 0.04 37.10
N ALA A 446 -15.77 1.20 37.29
CA ALA A 446 -14.85 1.76 36.30
C ALA A 446 -13.71 0.78 35.99
N LEU A 447 -13.01 0.29 37.02
CA LEU A 447 -11.91 -0.67 36.86
C LEU A 447 -12.38 -2.01 36.28
N PHE A 448 -13.57 -2.48 36.66
CA PHE A 448 -14.16 -3.70 36.11
C PHE A 448 -14.32 -3.62 34.58
N HIS A 449 -14.86 -2.51 34.08
CA HIS A 449 -15.05 -2.32 32.64
C HIS A 449 -13.73 -2.06 31.90
N LEU A 450 -12.82 -1.26 32.46
CA LEU A 450 -11.51 -1.02 31.83
C LEU A 450 -10.66 -2.29 31.73
N ASN A 451 -10.75 -3.19 32.70
CA ASN A 451 -10.07 -4.48 32.68
C ASN A 451 -10.52 -5.37 31.50
N LYS A 452 -11.74 -5.18 30.96
CA LYS A 452 -12.21 -5.87 29.74
C LYS A 452 -11.61 -5.28 28.47
N ALA A 453 -11.25 -4.00 28.46
CA ALA A 453 -10.69 -3.31 27.29
C ALA A 453 -9.15 -3.37 27.21
N ARG A 454 -8.46 -3.57 28.34
CA ARG A 454 -6.99 -3.42 28.46
C ARG A 454 -6.11 -4.25 27.50
N ARG A 455 -6.62 -5.34 26.94
CA ARG A 455 -5.85 -6.26 26.07
C ARG A 455 -6.05 -5.98 24.58
N ASP A 456 -6.88 -5.01 24.26
CA ASP A 456 -7.16 -4.62 22.89
C ASP A 456 -6.02 -3.78 22.30
N ASN A 457 -5.80 -3.86 20.99
CA ASN A 457 -4.72 -3.11 20.33
C ASN A 457 -5.04 -1.62 20.17
N GLU A 458 -6.31 -1.23 20.10
CA GLU A 458 -6.72 0.17 19.89
C GLU A 458 -7.04 0.85 21.22
N TRP A 459 -7.79 0.17 22.09
CA TRP A 459 -8.28 0.73 23.35
C TRP A 459 -7.43 0.33 24.57
N GLY A 460 -6.53 -0.65 24.43
CA GLY A 460 -5.76 -1.19 25.54
C GLY A 460 -4.91 -0.14 26.23
N ASP A 461 -4.15 0.63 25.46
CA ASP A 461 -3.25 1.67 25.99
C ASP A 461 -4.03 2.77 26.74
N GLN A 462 -5.12 3.26 26.14
CA GLN A 462 -5.98 4.26 26.77
C GLN A 462 -6.67 3.72 28.02
N ALA A 463 -7.13 2.47 28.00
CA ALA A 463 -7.75 1.82 29.14
C ALA A 463 -6.74 1.65 30.29
N MET A 464 -5.52 1.21 29.99
CA MET A 464 -4.45 1.07 30.98
C MET A 464 -4.06 2.43 31.57
N GLU A 465 -3.91 3.47 30.73
CA GLU A 465 -3.61 4.82 31.20
C GLU A 465 -4.69 5.34 32.16
N LEU A 466 -5.97 5.14 31.81
CA LEU A 466 -7.08 5.53 32.68
C LEU A 466 -7.10 4.70 33.97
N MET A 467 -6.86 3.39 33.91
CA MET A 467 -6.75 2.55 35.12
C MET A 467 -5.63 3.04 36.05
N ILE A 468 -4.47 3.39 35.50
CA ILE A 468 -3.35 3.93 36.27
C ILE A 468 -3.76 5.25 36.93
N ARG A 469 -4.42 6.16 36.18
CA ARG A 469 -4.93 7.43 36.73
C ARG A 469 -5.90 7.22 37.89
N ILE A 470 -6.83 6.27 37.77
CA ILE A 470 -7.79 5.92 38.81
C ILE A 470 -7.07 5.40 40.06
N CYS A 471 -6.08 4.51 39.90
CA CYS A 471 -5.32 3.96 41.02
C CYS A 471 -4.44 5.01 41.72
N LEU A 472 -3.93 6.01 40.97
CA LEU A 472 -3.09 7.08 41.53
C LEU A 472 -3.91 8.10 42.33
N ASN A 473 -5.18 8.29 42.00
CA ASN A 473 -6.05 9.26 42.65
C ASN A 473 -7.51 8.78 42.62
N PRO A 474 -7.89 7.80 43.45
CA PRO A 474 -9.23 7.18 43.41
C PRO A 474 -10.35 8.15 43.80
N ASP A 475 -10.05 9.14 44.63
CA ASP A 475 -11.00 10.16 45.08
C ASP A 475 -11.16 11.32 44.06
N ASN A 476 -10.34 11.31 43.00
CA ASN A 476 -10.30 12.35 41.96
C ASN A 476 -10.11 13.77 42.54
N GLU A 477 -9.39 13.88 43.66
CA GLU A 477 -9.08 15.16 44.33
C GLU A 477 -7.98 15.92 43.57
N VAL A 478 -8.02 17.25 43.58
CA VAL A 478 -7.01 18.07 42.89
C VAL A 478 -5.70 18.04 43.69
N ILE A 479 -4.83 17.06 43.41
CA ILE A 479 -3.49 16.96 43.99
C ILE A 479 -2.65 18.14 43.43
N GLY A 480 -2.61 19.26 44.16
CA GLY A 480 -1.77 20.41 43.80
C GLY A 480 -2.33 21.80 44.14
N GLY A 481 -3.58 21.92 44.61
CA GLY A 481 -4.17 23.22 44.98
C GLY A 481 -3.63 23.82 46.29
N GLU A 482 -3.19 22.98 47.24
CA GLU A 482 -2.86 23.42 48.59
C GLU A 482 -1.42 23.93 48.78
N VAL A 483 -0.57 23.89 47.74
CA VAL A 483 0.86 24.28 47.87
C VAL A 483 1.09 25.80 47.80
N PHE A 484 0.06 26.61 47.50
CA PHE A 484 0.17 28.08 47.42
C PHE A 484 -0.63 28.86 48.47
N GLU A 485 -1.18 28.21 49.50
CA GLU A 485 -1.70 28.96 50.65
C GLU A 485 -0.55 29.35 51.58
N THR A 486 -0.23 30.65 51.58
CA THR A 486 0.74 31.29 52.49
C THR A 486 0.42 30.99 53.97
N PRO A 487 1.43 30.72 54.81
CA PRO A 487 1.20 30.31 56.18
C PRO A 487 0.96 31.51 57.11
N GLN A 488 -0.28 31.69 57.57
CA GLN A 488 -0.58 32.46 58.79
C GLN A 488 -1.60 31.70 59.65
N GLU A 489 -1.10 31.22 60.80
CA GLU A 489 -1.76 31.09 62.12
C GLU A 489 -3.07 30.29 62.22
N GLU A 490 -3.35 29.41 63.18
CA GLU A 490 -2.66 28.71 64.25
C GLU A 490 -3.72 27.77 64.87
N TRP A 491 -3.35 26.50 65.13
CA TRP A 491 -3.91 25.55 66.12
C TRP A 491 -5.44 25.30 66.28
N ARG A 492 -5.86 24.03 66.12
CA ARG A 492 -6.22 23.12 67.24
C ARG A 492 -6.55 21.68 66.81
N TYR A 493 -5.73 20.75 67.32
CA TYR A 493 -6.00 19.35 67.74
C TYR A 493 -6.84 18.40 66.87
N GLY A 494 -6.17 17.35 66.39
CA GLY A 494 -6.75 15.99 66.31
C GLY A 494 -6.13 15.08 65.27
N ARG A 495 -4.86 14.68 65.42
CA ARG A 495 -4.29 13.55 64.65
C ARG A 495 -5.00 12.25 65.05
N ALA A 496 -5.78 11.68 64.14
CA ALA A 496 -6.03 10.24 64.10
C ALA A 496 -5.27 9.70 62.89
N THR A 497 -4.13 9.07 63.13
CA THR A 497 -3.46 8.21 62.15
C THR A 497 -4.32 6.98 61.94
N VAL A 498 -5.19 7.03 60.91
CA VAL A 498 -5.93 5.86 60.43
C VAL A 498 -4.91 4.96 59.74
N ARG A 499 -4.64 3.79 60.31
CA ARG A 499 -3.95 2.70 59.61
C ARG A 499 -4.81 2.28 58.42
N PRO A 500 -4.22 1.98 57.25
CA PRO A 500 -4.99 1.49 56.13
C PRO A 500 -5.73 0.21 56.53
N SER A 501 -7.00 0.16 56.13
CA SER A 501 -7.88 -0.99 56.31
C SER A 501 -7.40 -2.18 55.47
N GLU A 502 -7.69 -3.41 55.89
CA GLU A 502 -7.29 -4.63 55.16
C GLU A 502 -7.76 -4.63 53.68
N SER A 503 -8.78 -3.83 53.32
CA SER A 503 -9.20 -3.59 51.93
C SER A 503 -8.19 -2.81 51.08
N GLU A 504 -7.43 -1.88 51.68
CA GLU A 504 -6.42 -1.09 50.98
C GLU A 504 -5.14 -1.90 50.73
N GLU A 505 -4.77 -2.81 51.63
CA GLU A 505 -3.70 -3.78 51.39
C GLU A 505 -4.06 -4.74 50.25
N ILE A 506 -5.31 -5.24 50.19
CA ILE A 506 -5.76 -6.11 49.09
C ILE A 506 -5.76 -5.38 47.74
N MET A 507 -6.11 -4.08 47.71
CA MET A 507 -6.01 -3.26 46.50
C MET A 507 -4.55 -3.04 46.08
N MET A 508 -3.63 -2.79 47.01
CA MET A 508 -2.20 -2.64 46.72
C MET A 508 -1.57 -3.94 46.17
N TYR A 509 -1.97 -5.11 46.70
CA TYR A 509 -1.55 -6.41 46.17
C TYR A 509 -2.13 -6.73 44.79
N SER A 510 -3.31 -6.19 44.45
CA SER A 510 -3.88 -6.31 43.11
C SER A 510 -3.16 -5.42 42.09
N ALA A 511 -2.70 -4.23 42.50
CA ALA A 511 -1.91 -3.33 41.67
C ALA A 511 -0.55 -3.92 41.27
N PHE A 512 0.10 -4.67 42.18
CA PHE A 512 1.35 -5.38 41.86
C PHE A 512 1.19 -6.59 40.92
N ARG A 513 -0.03 -7.05 40.65
CA ARG A 513 -0.33 -8.06 39.61
C ARG A 513 -0.70 -7.44 38.26
N ILE A 514 -0.75 -6.10 38.17
CA ILE A 514 -1.10 -5.35 36.96
C ILE A 514 0.15 -4.88 36.18
N CYS A 515 1.32 -4.84 36.81
CA CYS A 515 2.63 -4.84 36.11
C CYS A 515 3.03 -6.27 35.75
#